data_AF-A0A373C6R6-F1
#
_entry.id   AF-A0A373C6R6-F1
#
_cell.length_a   1.000
_cell.length_b   1.000
_cell.length_c   1.000
_cell.angle_alpha   90.00
_cell.angle_beta   90.00
_cell.angle_gamma   90.00
#
_symmetry.space_group_name_H-M   'P 1'
#
loop_
_entity.id
_entity.type
_entity.pdbx_description
1 polymer ?
#
loop_
_entity_poly.entity_id
_entity_poly.type
_entity_poly.pdbx_seq_one_letter_code
_entity_poly.pdbx_strand_id
1 'polypeptide(L)'
;MTCVEAEKMVVPYMKDELSPTELEDFLDHIHTCENCREELEIHYMVDVGLKKLDEADGTYDIVGDLKRKVAESYRSLRHISMFQITTYAVSTLTGMALIVMILLQLRIWNTFGFL
;
A
#
# COMPACT_ATOMS: atom_id res chain seq x y z
N MET A 1 -1.51 -1.01 -10.12
CA MET A 1 -1.55 -2.43 -10.54
C MET A 1 -2.68 -2.72 -11.52
N THR A 2 -2.67 -3.91 -12.12
CA THR A 2 -3.73 -4.46 -12.97
C THR A 2 -4.67 -5.39 -12.20
N CYS A 3 -5.89 -5.64 -12.72
CA CYS A 3 -6.88 -6.51 -12.08
C CYS A 3 -6.36 -7.94 -11.81
N VAL A 4 -5.56 -8.49 -12.74
CA VAL A 4 -4.98 -9.84 -12.63
C VAL A 4 -3.92 -9.91 -11.52
N GLU A 5 -3.19 -8.81 -11.30
CA GLU A 5 -2.23 -8.72 -10.18
C GLU A 5 -2.98 -8.62 -8.85
N ALA A 6 -4.04 -7.81 -8.80
CA ALA A 6 -4.90 -7.68 -7.62
C ALA A 6 -5.48 -9.03 -7.19
N GLU A 7 -6.01 -9.82 -8.13
CA GLU A 7 -6.58 -11.14 -7.85
C GLU A 7 -5.57 -12.10 -7.19
N LYS A 8 -4.31 -12.09 -7.65
CA LYS A 8 -3.23 -12.89 -7.06
C LYS A 8 -2.83 -12.43 -5.65
N MET A 9 -3.08 -11.17 -5.32
CA MET A 9 -2.77 -10.59 -4.02
C MET A 9 -3.87 -10.80 -2.97
N VAL A 10 -5.04 -11.31 -3.36
CA VAL A 10 -6.15 -11.61 -2.44
C VAL A 10 -5.73 -12.59 -1.35
N VAL A 11 -5.11 -13.72 -1.71
CA VAL A 11 -4.68 -14.75 -0.73
C VAL A 11 -3.61 -14.25 0.24
N PRO A 12 -2.49 -13.63 -0.20
CA PRO A 12 -1.49 -13.08 0.72
C PRO A 12 -2.02 -11.88 1.53
N TYR A 13 -2.97 -11.10 0.99
CA TYR A 13 -3.68 -10.07 1.77
C TYR A 13 -4.44 -10.69 2.95
N MET A 14 -5.17 -11.78 2.71
CA MET A 14 -5.93 -12.46 3.76
C MET A 14 -5.05 -13.09 4.86
N LYS A 15 -3.79 -13.37 4.54
CA LYS A 15 -2.80 -13.93 5.48
C LYS A 15 -1.91 -12.87 6.14
N ASP A 16 -2.14 -11.59 5.87
CA ASP A 16 -1.27 -10.48 6.30
C ASP A 16 0.20 -10.64 5.84
N GLU A 17 0.41 -11.30 4.68
CA GLU A 17 1.74 -11.60 4.11
C GLU A 17 2.19 -10.57 3.05
N LEU A 18 1.39 -9.56 2.76
CA LEU A 18 1.73 -8.50 1.80
C LEU A 18 2.74 -7.51 2.38
N SER A 19 3.70 -7.09 1.55
CA SER A 19 4.57 -5.98 1.91
C SER A 19 3.80 -4.66 1.96
N PRO A 20 4.25 -3.66 2.74
CA PRO A 20 3.55 -2.38 2.88
C PRO A 20 3.31 -1.64 1.55
N THR A 21 4.23 -1.80 0.60
CA THR A 21 4.13 -1.20 -0.75
C THR A 21 3.10 -1.92 -1.63
N GLU A 22 3.05 -3.26 -1.58
CA GLU A 22 2.08 -4.05 -2.36
C GLU A 22 0.67 -3.91 -1.79
N LEU A 23 0.56 -3.80 -0.47
CA LEU A 23 -0.70 -3.57 0.23
C LEU A 23 -1.34 -2.24 -0.18
N GLU A 24 -0.56 -1.17 -0.26
CA GLU A 24 -1.09 0.13 -0.65
C GLU A 24 -1.56 0.15 -2.09
N ASP A 25 -0.73 -0.33 -3.03
CA ASP A 25 -1.12 -0.43 -4.43
C ASP A 25 -2.43 -1.25 -4.55
N PHE A 26 -2.59 -2.31 -3.75
CA PHE A 26 -3.74 -3.22 -3.78
C PHE A 26 -5.01 -2.53 -3.30
N LEU A 27 -4.91 -1.80 -2.20
CA LEU A 27 -6.02 -1.04 -1.64
C LEU A 27 -6.44 0.11 -2.57
N ASP A 28 -5.48 0.80 -3.19
CA ASP A 28 -5.77 1.87 -4.16
C ASP A 28 -6.54 1.33 -5.38
N HIS A 29 -6.15 0.14 -5.87
CA HIS A 29 -6.81 -0.52 -6.98
C HIS A 29 -8.23 -0.98 -6.65
N ILE A 30 -8.46 -1.58 -5.48
CA ILE A 30 -9.81 -2.00 -5.06
C ILE A 30 -10.73 -0.80 -4.79
N HIS A 31 -10.17 0.34 -4.41
CA HIS A 31 -10.92 1.59 -4.26
C HIS A 31 -11.41 2.15 -5.59
N THR A 32 -10.63 2.00 -6.66
CA THR A 32 -10.94 2.55 -7.99
C THR A 32 -11.63 1.54 -8.92
N CYS A 33 -11.46 0.24 -8.70
CA CYS A 33 -12.00 -0.83 -9.53
C CYS A 33 -13.11 -1.59 -8.79
N GLU A 34 -14.35 -1.38 -9.21
CA GLU A 34 -15.52 -2.02 -8.60
C GLU A 34 -15.56 -3.54 -8.81
N ASN A 35 -15.11 -4.03 -9.97
CA ASN A 35 -15.06 -5.46 -10.28
C ASN A 35 -14.09 -6.22 -9.35
N CYS A 36 -12.90 -5.65 -9.10
CA CYS A 36 -11.94 -6.25 -8.17
C CYS A 36 -12.40 -6.19 -6.71
N ARG A 37 -13.23 -5.20 -6.36
CA ARG A 37 -13.85 -5.10 -5.04
C ARG A 37 -14.86 -6.23 -4.82
N GLU A 38 -15.77 -6.45 -5.76
CA GLU A 38 -16.75 -7.54 -5.69
C GLU A 38 -16.07 -8.91 -5.64
N GLU A 39 -15.02 -9.10 -6.43
CA GLU A 39 -14.25 -10.35 -6.45
C GLU A 39 -13.53 -10.62 -5.12
N LEU A 40 -12.91 -9.60 -4.52
CA LEU A 40 -12.34 -9.70 -3.17
C LEU A 40 -13.41 -10.05 -2.13
N GLU A 41 -14.59 -9.44 -2.19
CA GLU A 41 -15.70 -9.72 -1.27
C GLU A 41 -16.18 -11.17 -1.38
N ILE A 42 -16.32 -11.70 -2.60
CA ILE A 42 -16.68 -13.11 -2.84
C ILE A 42 -15.63 -14.04 -2.24
N HIS A 43 -14.34 -13.82 -2.54
CA HIS A 43 -13.25 -14.64 -2.02
C HIS A 43 -13.18 -14.62 -0.49
N TYR A 44 -13.36 -13.45 0.12
CA TYR A 44 -13.40 -13.30 1.56
C TYR A 44 -14.59 -14.04 2.19
N MET A 45 -15.77 -13.94 1.57
CA MET A 45 -16.98 -14.63 2.04
C MET A 45 -16.83 -16.16 1.98
N VAL A 46 -16.17 -16.69 0.96
CA VAL A 46 -15.89 -18.13 0.84
C VAL A 46 -14.90 -18.60 1.90
N ASP A 47 -13.77 -17.92 2.10
CA ASP A 47 -12.76 -18.33 3.09
C ASP A 47 -13.31 -18.28 4.53
N VAL A 48 -14.04 -17.22 4.85
CA VAL A 48 -14.68 -17.11 6.17
C VAL A 48 -15.84 -18.10 6.30
N GLY A 49 -16.61 -18.33 5.23
CA GLY A 49 -17.66 -19.33 5.19
C GLY A 49 -17.14 -20.75 5.44
N LEU A 50 -15.95 -21.09 4.91
CA LEU A 50 -15.28 -22.36 5.14
C LEU A 50 -14.74 -22.48 6.57
N LYS A 51 -14.08 -21.44 7.10
CA LYS A 51 -13.65 -21.39 8.52
C LYS A 51 -14.82 -21.57 9.49
N LYS A 52 -15.98 -20.98 9.16
CA LYS A 52 -17.21 -21.08 9.95
C LYS A 52 -17.89 -22.44 9.92
N LEU A 53 -17.62 -23.25 8.91
CA LEU A 53 -18.10 -24.64 8.88
C LEU A 53 -17.19 -25.57 9.69
N ASP A 54 -15.91 -25.22 9.83
CA ASP A 54 -14.94 -25.92 10.70
C ASP A 54 -15.11 -25.55 12.18
N GLU A 55 -15.44 -24.29 12.48
CA GLU A 55 -15.77 -23.82 13.83
C GLU A 55 -17.29 -23.81 14.05
N ALA A 56 -17.81 -24.94 14.53
CA ALA A 56 -19.17 -25.05 15.02
C ALA A 56 -19.40 -24.16 16.27
N ASP A 57 -19.55 -22.85 16.12
CA ASP A 57 -20.07 -21.99 17.17
C ASP A 57 -20.93 -20.83 16.65
N GLY A 58 -22.07 -20.66 17.31
CA GLY A 58 -23.17 -19.82 16.89
C GLY A 58 -22.88 -18.34 17.09
N THR A 59 -23.37 -17.53 16.15
CA THR A 59 -23.56 -16.08 16.30
C THR A 59 -22.30 -15.23 16.38
N TYR A 60 -21.28 -15.53 15.57
CA TYR A 60 -20.19 -14.58 15.32
C TYR A 60 -20.59 -13.56 14.23
N ASP A 61 -20.69 -12.28 14.56
CA ASP A 61 -20.97 -11.18 13.62
C ASP A 61 -19.74 -10.86 12.76
N ILE A 62 -19.58 -11.66 11.71
CA ILE A 62 -18.50 -11.57 10.71
C ILE A 62 -18.44 -10.18 10.09
N VAL A 63 -19.62 -9.63 9.81
CA VAL A 63 -19.75 -8.37 9.08
C VAL A 63 -19.30 -7.23 9.97
N GLY A 64 -19.63 -7.28 11.27
CA GLY A 64 -19.14 -6.34 12.26
C GLY A 64 -17.62 -6.36 12.44
N ASP A 65 -17.01 -7.54 12.54
CA ASP A 65 -15.56 -7.65 12.76
C ASP A 65 -14.74 -7.27 11.52
N LEU A 66 -15.22 -7.62 10.32
CA LEU A 66 -14.61 -7.18 9.05
C LEU A 66 -14.65 -5.65 8.93
N LYS A 67 -15.79 -5.01 9.22
CA LYS A 67 -15.92 -3.55 9.17
C LYS A 67 -14.96 -2.88 10.16
N ARG A 68 -14.77 -3.49 11.33
CA ARG A 68 -13.87 -3.01 12.36
C ARG A 68 -12.41 -3.13 11.94
N LYS A 69 -11.99 -4.29 11.39
CA LYS A 69 -10.65 -4.48 10.83
C LYS A 69 -10.35 -3.54 9.67
N VAL A 70 -11.29 -3.35 8.74
CA VAL A 70 -11.12 -2.41 7.62
C VAL A 70 -11.01 -0.97 8.14
N ALA A 71 -11.83 -0.58 9.12
CA ALA A 71 -11.75 0.76 9.73
C ALA A 71 -10.46 0.99 10.55
N GLU A 72 -9.94 -0.05 11.18
CA GLU A 72 -8.68 -0.03 11.92
C GLU A 72 -7.48 0.04 10.98
N SER A 73 -7.47 -0.76 9.90
CA SER A 73 -6.49 -0.65 8.81
C SER A 73 -6.53 0.73 8.13
N TYR A 74 -7.72 1.32 7.95
CA TYR A 74 -7.85 2.70 7.45
C TYR A 74 -7.19 3.75 8.36
N ARG A 75 -7.19 3.50 9.68
CA ARG A 75 -6.48 4.34 10.65
C ARG A 75 -4.96 4.16 10.57
N SER A 76 -4.49 2.93 10.37
CA SER A 76 -3.07 2.64 10.14
C SER A 76 -2.57 3.18 8.79
N LEU A 77 -3.43 3.27 7.77
CA LEU A 77 -3.10 3.89 6.48
C LEU A 77 -2.74 5.38 6.60
N ARG A 78 -3.22 6.10 7.63
CA ARG A 78 -2.84 7.51 7.83
C ARG A 78 -1.38 7.68 8.27
N HIS A 79 -0.83 6.70 8.98
CA HIS A 79 0.59 6.71 9.34
C HIS A 79 1.48 6.34 8.16
N ILE A 80 1.04 5.41 7.31
CA ILE A 80 1.75 5.00 6.09
C ILE A 80 1.74 6.13 5.05
N SER A 81 0.58 6.76 4.81
CA SER A 81 0.47 7.91 3.91
C SER A 81 1.36 9.09 4.33
N MET A 82 1.42 9.41 5.64
CA MET A 82 2.38 10.40 6.13
C MET A 82 3.83 9.99 5.88
N PHE A 83 4.15 8.71 6.11
CA PHE A 83 5.51 8.19 5.95
C PHE A 83 5.98 8.26 4.49
N GLN A 84 5.08 8.05 3.54
CA GLN A 84 5.38 8.17 2.12
C GLN A 84 5.55 9.61 1.68
N ILE A 85 4.65 10.51 2.07
CA ILE A 85 4.81 11.95 1.79
C ILE A 85 6.16 12.45 2.33
N THR A 86 6.56 12.02 3.53
CA THR A 86 7.89 12.37 4.08
C THR A 86 9.03 11.75 3.27
N THR A 87 8.89 10.52 2.79
CA THR A 87 9.94 9.85 2.01
C THR A 87 10.11 10.49 0.63
N TYR A 88 9.02 10.85 -0.05
CA TYR A 88 9.07 11.59 -1.32
C TYR A 88 9.63 13.01 -1.16
N ALA A 89 9.27 13.71 -0.08
CA ALA A 89 9.83 15.02 0.22
C ALA A 89 11.34 14.94 0.49
N VAL A 90 11.80 13.95 1.27
CA VAL A 90 13.22 13.75 1.57
C VAL A 90 14.02 13.34 0.33
N SER A 91 13.48 12.45 -0.51
CA SER A 91 14.17 11.99 -1.71
C SER A 91 14.34 13.12 -2.73
N THR A 92 13.31 13.93 -2.95
CA THR A 92 13.38 15.11 -3.84
C THR A 92 14.32 16.19 -3.30
N LEU A 93 14.29 16.47 -1.99
CA LEU A 93 15.24 17.38 -1.33
C LEU A 93 16.68 16.90 -1.48
N THR A 94 16.93 15.61 -1.28
CA THR A 94 18.26 15.01 -1.43
C THR A 94 18.76 15.11 -2.87
N GLY A 95 17.91 14.78 -3.85
CA GLY A 95 18.23 14.94 -5.28
C GLY A 95 18.55 16.38 -5.65
N MET A 96 17.74 17.34 -5.20
CA MET A 96 17.98 18.77 -5.41
C MET A 96 19.29 19.23 -4.79
N ALA A 97 19.62 18.77 -3.57
CA ALA A 97 20.88 19.11 -2.91
C ALA A 97 22.10 18.57 -3.68
N LEU A 98 22.03 17.34 -4.19
CA LEU A 98 23.08 16.75 -5.03
C LEU A 98 23.29 17.56 -6.32
N ILE A 99 22.20 17.97 -6.98
CA ILE A 99 22.25 18.81 -8.19
C ILE A 99 22.92 20.14 -7.89
N VAL A 100 22.54 20.82 -6.80
CA VAL A 100 23.14 22.09 -6.38
C VAL A 100 24.63 21.92 -6.08
N MET A 101 25.03 20.84 -5.40
CA MET A 101 26.45 20.55 -5.15
C MET A 101 27.24 20.36 -6.44
N ILE A 102 26.69 19.64 -7.43
CA ILE A 102 27.33 19.45 -8.74
C ILE A 102 27.45 20.79 -9.49
N LEU A 103 26.39 21.61 -9.50
CA LEU A 103 26.42 22.93 -10.13
C LEU A 103 27.46 23.85 -9.48
N LEU A 104 27.63 23.79 -8.16
CA LEU A 104 28.65 24.55 -7.44
C LEU A 104 30.06 24.06 -7.79
N GLN A 105 30.29 22.75 -7.88
CA GLN A 105 31.57 22.20 -8.34
C GLN A 105 31.89 22.62 -9.78
N LEU A 106 30.92 22.61 -10.70
CA LEU A 106 31.08 23.10 -12.07
C LEU A 106 31.35 24.61 -12.11
N ARG A 107 30.67 25.40 -11.27
CA ARG A 107 30.93 26.84 -11.12
C ARG A 107 32.36 27.09 -10.64
N ILE A 108 32.80 26.37 -9.62
CA ILE A 108 34.16 26.49 -9.08
C ILE A 108 35.16 26.11 -10.17
N TRP A 109 34.96 25.02 -10.90
CA TRP A 109 35.85 24.59 -11.98
C TRP A 109 35.94 25.64 -13.11
N ASN A 110 34.80 26.21 -13.51
CA ASN A 110 34.76 27.29 -14.51
C ASN A 110 35.45 28.58 -14.01
N THR A 111 35.37 28.86 -12.71
CA THR A 111 36.01 30.04 -12.10
C THR A 111 37.50 29.83 -11.88
N PHE A 112 37.93 28.60 -11.56
CA PHE A 112 39.33 28.25 -11.33
C PHE A 112 40.12 28.03 -12.62
N GLY A 113 39.49 28.16 -13.80
CA GLY A 113 40.17 28.21 -15.09
C GLY A 113 40.98 26.96 -15.37
N PHE A 114 40.31 25.82 -15.55
CA PHE A 114 40.91 24.69 -16.26
C PHE A 114 40.48 24.73 -17.73
N LEU A 115 40.88 25.79 -18.42
CA LEU A 115 41.11 25.82 -19.86
C LEU A 115 42.22 26.82 -20.15
#